data_AF-A0A1I0PH39-F1
#
_entry.id   AF-A0A1I0PH39-F1
#
_cell.length_a   1.000
_cell.length_b   1.000
_cell.length_c   1.000
_cell.angle_alpha   90.00
_cell.angle_beta   90.00
_cell.angle_gamma   90.00
#
_symmetry.space_group_name_H-M   'P 1'
#
loop_
_entity.id
_entity.type
_entity.pdbx_description
1 polymer ?
#
loop_
_entity_poly.entity_id
_entity_poly.type
_entity_poly.pdbx_seq_one_letter_code
_entity_poly.pdbx_strand_id
1 'polypeptide(L)' 'MTSYTVDVPDGGERGIRIECAEHGDAEEFQPGYRTVAFHCDGCGYEVELTLHDLHEWRDLGERC' A
#
# COMPACT_ATOMS: atom_id res chain seq x y z
N MET A 1 -15.43 -2.41 10.17
CA MET A 1 -14.11 -2.89 9.71
C MET A 1 -13.69 -1.88 8.68
N THR A 2 -12.61 -1.16 8.94
CA THR A 2 -12.14 -0.13 8.03
C THR A 2 -11.60 -0.76 6.76
N SER A 3 -12.19 -0.41 5.62
CA SER A 3 -11.76 -0.88 4.31
C SER A 3 -10.93 0.19 3.61
N TYR A 4 -9.71 -0.20 3.22
CA TYR A 4 -8.79 0.61 2.45
C TYR A 4 -8.64 0.02 1.05
N THR A 5 -8.67 0.87 0.03
CA THR A 5 -8.36 0.52 -1.35
C THR A 5 -6.92 0.95 -1.63
N VAL A 6 -6.09 0.02 -2.08
CA VAL A 6 -4.70 0.29 -2.43
C VAL A 6 -4.52 0.02 -3.91
N ASP A 7 -4.15 1.06 -4.66
CA ASP A 7 -3.78 0.94 -6.06
C ASP A 7 -2.26 0.99 -6.18
N VAL A 8 -1.67 -0.14 -6.60
CA VAL A 8 -0.23 -0.27 -6.84
C VAL A 8 -0.03 -0.48 -8.33
N PRO A 9 0.37 0.55 -9.08
CA PRO A 9 0.57 0.44 -10.52
C PRO A 9 1.79 -0.45 -10.84
N ASP A 10 1.57 -1.45 -11.69
CA ASP A 10 2.61 -2.34 -12.21
C ASP A 10 3.47 -1.55 -13.21
N GLY A 11 4.71 -1.20 -12.82
CA GLY A 11 5.67 -0.54 -13.74
C GLY A 11 6.48 0.62 -13.15
N GLY A 12 6.21 1.08 -11.93
CA GLY A 12 7.00 2.15 -11.29
C GLY A 12 6.88 3.54 -11.94
N GLU A 13 6.02 3.69 -12.94
CA GLU A 13 5.73 4.94 -13.65
C GLU A 13 4.76 5.84 -12.88
N ARG A 14 4.00 5.24 -11.95
CA ARG A 14 3.02 5.87 -11.07
C ARG A 14 3.29 5.40 -9.65
N GLY A 15 2.98 6.22 -8.65
CA GLY A 15 3.19 5.85 -7.26
C GLY A 15 1.97 5.15 -6.65
N ILE A 16 2.10 4.76 -5.38
CA ILE A 16 1.05 4.04 -4.65
C ILE A 16 -0.07 5.02 -4.33
N ARG A 17 -1.32 4.64 -4.56
CA ARG A 17 -2.47 5.42 -4.08
C ARG A 17 -3.23 4.61 -3.03
N ILE A 18 -3.49 5.25 -1.89
CA ILE A 18 -4.27 4.68 -0.79
C ILE A 18 -5.53 5.50 -0.62
N GLU A 19 -6.67 4.84 -0.49
CA GLU A 19 -7.96 5.49 -0.29
C GLU A 19 -8.74 4.79 0.83
N CYS A 20 -9.26 5.57 1.78
CA CYS A 20 -10.20 5.12 2.78
C CYS A 20 -11.62 5.11 2.18
N ALA A 21 -12.20 3.92 1.99
CA ALA A 21 -13.54 3.80 1.43
C ALA A 21 -14.66 4.28 2.38
N GLU A 22 -14.37 4.44 3.68
CA GLU A 22 -15.34 4.94 4.67
C GLU A 22 -15.47 6.47 4.67
N HIS A 23 -14.35 7.19 4.60
CA HIS A 23 -14.32 8.65 4.77
C HIS A 23 -14.01 9.41 3.47
N GLY A 24 -13.55 8.71 2.43
CA GLY A 24 -13.18 9.31 1.15
C GLY A 24 -11.82 10.03 1.16
N ASP A 25 -11.05 9.91 2.25
CA ASP A 25 -9.66 10.36 2.30
C ASP A 25 -8.81 9.51 1.35
N ALA A 26 -8.04 10.17 0.49
CA ALA A 26 -7.11 9.52 -0.42
C ALA A 26 -5.78 10.26 -0.45
N GLU A 27 -4.69 9.50 -0.51
CA GLU A 27 -3.35 10.04 -0.66
C GLU A 27 -2.59 9.29 -1.76
N GLU A 28 -1.94 10.05 -2.62
CA GLU A 28 -1.09 9.55 -3.69
C GLU A 28 0.37 9.78 -3.32
N PHE A 29 1.11 8.70 -3.23
CA PHE A 29 2.53 8.70 -2.94
C PHE A 29 3.32 8.75 -4.25
N GLN A 30 4.54 9.25 -4.18
CA GLN A 30 5.40 9.31 -5.37
C GLN A 30 5.89 7.91 -5.77
N PRO A 31 6.15 7.69 -7.08
CA PRO A 31 6.79 6.46 -7.55
C PRO A 31 8.19 6.30 -6.93
N GLY A 32 8.54 5.07 -6.55
CA GLY A 32 9.85 4.71 -5.98
C GLY A 32 9.88 4.58 -4.45
N TYR A 33 8.83 5.00 -3.74
CA TYR A 33 8.68 4.69 -2.32
C TYR A 33 8.26 3.23 -2.14
N ARG A 34 9.07 2.46 -1.39
CA ARG A 34 8.76 1.06 -1.06
C ARG A 34 7.86 0.94 0.17
N THR A 35 7.93 1.93 1.07
CA THR A 35 7.11 2.01 2.28
C THR A 35 6.41 3.36 2.31
N VAL A 36 5.10 3.34 2.49
CA VAL A 36 4.24 4.53 2.58
C VAL A 36 3.32 4.41 3.77
N ALA A 37 3.04 5.52 4.43
CA ALA A 37 2.13 5.59 5.57
C ALA A 37 1.00 6.57 5.25
N PHE A 38 -0.24 6.13 5.43
CA PHE A 38 -1.46 6.89 5.18
C PHE A 38 -2.25 7.04 6.48
N HIS A 39 -2.65 8.26 6.80
CA HIS A 39 -3.50 8.56 7.95
C HIS A 39 -4.87 9.05 7.47
N CYS A 40 -5.94 8.44 8.00
CA CYS A 40 -7.30 8.91 7.76
C CYS A 40 -7.84 9.59 9.02
N ASP A 41 -8.10 10.90 8.91
CA ASP A 41 -8.59 11.73 10.04
C ASP A 41 -10.00 11.31 10.49
N GLY A 42 -10.88 10.94 9.56
CA GLY A 42 -12.22 10.47 9.90
C GLY A 42 -12.24 9.13 10.65
N CYS A 43 -11.31 8.25 10.31
CA CYS A 43 -11.11 6.95 10.96
C CYS A 43 -10.32 7.07 12.28
N GLY A 44 -9.39 8.01 12.36
CA GLY A 44 -8.38 8.08 13.41
C GLY A 44 -7.37 6.93 13.36
N TYR A 45 -7.24 6.25 12.21
CA TYR A 45 -6.34 5.11 12.01
C TYR A 45 -5.23 5.46 11.03
N GLU A 46 -4.07 4.85 11.25
CA GLU A 46 -2.91 4.93 10.37
C GLU A 46 -2.66 3.55 9.73
N VAL A 47 -2.37 3.55 8.43
CA VAL A 47 -2.05 2.37 7.64
C VAL A 47 -0.68 2.55 7.02
N GLU A 48 0.25 1.66 7.39
CA GLU A 48 1.55 1.55 6.73
C GLU A 48 1.52 0.41 5.70
N LEU A 49 1.94 0.70 4.47
CA LEU A 49 2.05 -0.24 3.38
C LEU A 49 3.51 -0.34 2.95
N THR A 50 4.07 -1.54 3.08
CA THR A 50 5.40 -1.88 2.56
C THR A 50 5.24 -2.84 1.39
N LEU A 51 5.61 -2.37 0.20
CA LEU A 51 5.71 -3.19 -1.00
C LEU A 51 6.97 -4.05 -0.90
N HIS A 52 6.75 -5.34 -0.65
CA HIS A 52 7.76 -6.36 -0.88
C HIS A 52 7.71 -6.82 -2.33
N ASP A 53 8.88 -6.99 -2.93
CA ASP A 53 8.96 -7.53 -4.28
C ASP A 53 8.50 -9.00 -4.23
N LEU A 54 7.44 -9.33 -4.98
CA LEU A 54 6.94 -10.70 -5.08
C LEU A 54 7.94 -11.64 -5.81
N HIS A 55 9.17 -11.21 -6.14
CA HIS A 55 10.24 -12.17 -6.43
C HIS A 55 10.84 -12.81 -5.17
N GLU A 56 10.80 -12.15 -4.01
CA GLU A 56 11.46 -12.65 -2.79
C GLU A 56 10.65 -13.76 -2.08
N TRP A 57 9.32 -13.84 -2.29
CA TRP A 57 8.48 -14.88 -1.67
C TRP A 57 8.66 -16.28 -2.31
N ARG A 58 9.25 -16.35 -3.52
CA ARG A 58 9.37 -17.61 -4.27
C ARG A 58 10.53 -18.46 -3.77
N ASP A 59 11.50 -17.85 -3.08
CA ASP A 59 12.64 -18.52 -2.44
C ASP A 59 12.31 -19.10 -1.06
N LEU A 60 11.11 -18.85 -0.50
CA LEU A 60 10.67 -19.45 0.77
C LEU A 60 9.88 -20.75 0.59
N GLY A 61 9.85 -21.32 -0.62
CA GLY A 61 9.09 -22.51 -0.97
C GLY A 61 9.88 -23.84 -0.96
N GLU A 62 11.20 -23.83 -0.82
CA GLU A 62 12.03 -25.04 -0.95
C GLU A 62 12.88 -25.33 0.30
N ARG A 63 12.22 -25.43 1.45
CA ARG A 63 12.77 -26.19 2.59
C ARG A 63 11.64 -26.86 3.36
N CYS A 64 11.18 -28.01 2.88
CA CYS A 64 10.77 -29.18 3.67
C CYS A 64 10.33 -30.34 2.75
#